data_AF-A0A845HEX2-F1
#
_entry.id   AF-A0A845HEX2-F1
#
_cell.length_a   1.000
_cell.length_b   1.000
_cell.length_c   1.000
_cell.angle_alpha   90.00
_cell.angle_beta   90.00
_cell.angle_gamma   90.00
#
_symmetry.space_group_name_H-M   'P 1'
#
loop_
_entity.id
_entity.type
_entity.pdbx_description
1 polymer ?
#
loop_
_entity_poly.entity_id
_entity_poly.type
_entity_poly.pdbx_seq_one_letter_code
_entity_poly.pdbx_strand_id
1 'polypeptide(L)'
;MVSFIAYAGGGDWRPLRAQYLIHSETATYPEAPTKTDRVVTVVIDGQGAKDLFDMIGPDFHPTCSSEKGDRDRRKKGVECTYTAKLSDPKNTHYRCWIGLNLRTGEGDVRVSC
;
A
#
# COMPACT_ATOMS: atom_id res chain seq x y z
N MET A 1 4.91 11.26 23.20
CA MET A 1 4.06 12.39 22.75
C MET A 1 3.15 11.87 21.66
N VAL A 2 1.84 11.81 21.90
CA VAL A 2 0.87 11.48 20.84
C VAL A 2 0.38 12.82 20.28
N SER A 3 0.85 13.17 19.09
CA SER A 3 0.39 14.37 18.39
C SER A 3 -0.93 14.03 17.72
N PHE A 4 -2.03 14.62 18.20
CA PHE A 4 -3.33 14.52 17.54
C PHE A 4 -3.43 15.66 16.53
N ILE A 5 -3.40 15.33 15.25
CA ILE A 5 -3.70 16.30 14.20
C ILE A 5 -5.21 16.48 14.19
N ALA A 6 -5.69 17.63 14.65
CA ALA A 6 -7.10 18.00 14.57
C ALA A 6 -7.37 18.64 13.21
N TYR A 7 -8.25 18.04 12.39
CA TYR A 7 -8.80 18.67 11.19
C TYR A 7 -10.29 18.90 11.37
N ALA A 8 -10.72 20.15 11.16
CA ALA A 8 -12.12 20.51 11.10
C ALA A 8 -12.66 20.21 9.68
N GLY A 9 -13.31 19.06 9.53
CA GLY A 9 -14.01 18.65 8.32
C GLY A 9 -14.75 17.33 8.60
N GLY A 10 -15.98 17.18 8.09
CA GLY A 10 -16.84 16.02 8.41
C GLY A 10 -16.20 14.68 8.06
N GLY A 11 -15.66 14.00 9.06
CA GLY A 11 -15.06 12.67 8.98
C GLY A 11 -14.15 12.41 10.17
N ASP A 12 -14.31 11.26 10.82
CA ASP A 12 -13.45 10.85 11.93
C ASP A 12 -12.15 10.25 11.40
N TRP A 13 -11.02 10.85 11.79
CA TRP A 13 -9.69 10.30 11.50
C TRP A 13 -9.50 8.99 12.25
N ARG A 14 -9.11 7.95 11.51
CA ARG A 14 -8.78 6.65 12.09
C ARG A 14 -7.26 6.50 12.17
N PRO A 15 -6.72 5.97 13.28
CA PRO A 15 -5.32 5.59 13.35
C PRO A 15 -4.96 4.63 12.21
N LEU A 16 -3.78 4.83 11.63
CA LEU A 16 -3.27 4.03 10.54
C LEU A 16 -1.93 3.39 10.93
N ARG A 17 -1.79 2.08 10.72
CA ARG A 17 -0.51 1.40 10.84
C ARG A 17 0.15 1.39 9.46
N ALA A 18 1.19 2.19 9.32
CA ALA A 18 1.85 2.41 8.04
C ALA A 18 3.35 2.67 8.21
N GLN A 19 4.09 2.39 7.15
CA GLN A 19 5.48 2.79 6.97
C GLN A 19 5.61 3.39 5.57
N TYR A 20 6.63 4.22 5.35
CA TYR A 20 6.89 4.78 4.04
C TYR A 20 8.35 4.63 3.66
N LEU A 21 8.60 4.60 2.35
CA LEU A 21 9.92 4.56 1.77
C LEU A 21 9.96 5.50 0.57
N ILE A 22 11.04 6.28 0.45
CA ILE A 22 11.33 7.06 -0.77
C ILE A 22 12.47 6.35 -1.50
N HIS A 23 12.23 5.98 -2.75
CA HIS A 23 13.15 5.15 -3.51
C HIS A 23 13.11 5.49 -5.01
N SER A 24 14.15 5.06 -5.73
CA SER A 24 14.09 4.79 -7.16
C SER A 24 13.65 3.35 -7.40
N GLU A 25 13.36 2.97 -8.65
CA GLU A 25 13.02 1.59 -9.01
C GLU A 25 11.84 1.04 -8.19
N THR A 26 12.02 0.00 -7.36
CA THR A 26 10.92 -0.65 -6.62
C THR A 26 11.04 -0.53 -5.10
N ALA A 27 9.93 -0.61 -4.37
CA ALA A 27 9.94 -0.64 -2.91
C ALA A 27 10.42 -2.00 -2.37
N THR A 28 10.30 -3.08 -3.15
CA THR A 28 10.79 -4.42 -2.78
C THR A 28 12.32 -4.49 -2.84
N TYR A 29 12.92 -3.85 -3.85
CA TYR A 29 14.36 -3.76 -4.06
C TYR A 29 14.73 -2.29 -4.27
N PRO A 30 14.84 -1.51 -3.19
CA PRO A 30 14.97 -0.07 -3.28
C PRO A 30 16.39 0.37 -3.64
N GLU A 31 16.47 1.33 -4.56
CA GLU A 31 17.65 2.14 -4.82
C GLU A 31 17.47 3.56 -4.30
N ALA A 32 18.59 4.29 -4.17
CA ALA A 32 18.57 5.68 -3.74
C ALA A 32 17.78 6.56 -4.74
N PRO A 33 16.88 7.45 -4.27
CA PRO A 33 16.12 8.34 -5.13
C PRO A 33 17.03 9.30 -5.91
N THR A 34 16.67 9.58 -7.16
CA THR A 34 17.37 10.52 -8.04
C THR A 34 16.52 11.75 -8.40
N LYS A 35 17.11 12.70 -9.13
CA LYS A 35 16.38 13.89 -9.62
C LYS A 35 15.31 13.54 -10.64
N THR A 36 15.51 12.48 -11.40
CA THR A 36 14.61 12.07 -12.49
C THR A 36 13.71 10.91 -12.09
N ASP A 37 14.11 10.13 -11.09
CA ASP A 37 13.32 9.02 -10.56
C ASP A 37 13.25 9.08 -9.04
N ARG A 38 12.04 9.28 -8.51
CA ARG A 38 11.77 9.28 -7.07
C ARG A 38 10.28 9.03 -6.83
N VAL A 39 9.99 7.96 -6.11
CA VAL A 39 8.65 7.58 -5.70
C VAL A 39 8.62 7.49 -4.19
N VAL A 40 7.51 7.96 -3.59
CA VAL A 40 7.19 7.57 -2.22
C VAL A 40 6.20 6.42 -2.28
N THR A 41 6.53 5.33 -1.61
CA THR A 41 5.64 4.19 -1.39
C THR A 41 5.28 4.14 0.08
N VAL A 42 3.99 4.17 0.40
CA VAL A 42 3.44 3.98 1.74
C VAL A 42 2.84 2.58 1.81
N VAL A 43 3.37 1.75 2.69
CA VAL A 43 2.77 0.45 3.01
C VAL A 43 1.84 0.60 4.21
N ILE A 44 0.65 0.04 4.10
CA ILE A 44 -0.42 0.04 5.10
C ILE A 44 -0.78 -1.41 5.38
N ASP A 45 -1.03 -1.73 6.65
CA ASP A 45 -1.47 -3.06 7.05
C ASP A 45 -2.64 -3.00 8.07
N GLY A 46 -3.22 -4.16 8.38
CA GLY A 46 -4.33 -4.27 9.33
C GLY A 46 -5.65 -3.68 8.84
N GLN A 47 -6.41 -3.04 9.73
CA GLN A 47 -7.78 -2.60 9.44
C GLN A 47 -7.84 -1.57 8.31
N GLY A 48 -6.90 -0.60 8.28
CA GLY A 48 -6.86 0.39 7.20
C GLY A 48 -6.59 -0.23 5.83
N ALA A 49 -5.75 -1.26 5.75
CA ALA A 49 -5.51 -1.99 4.52
C ALA A 49 -6.74 -2.79 4.07
N LYS A 50 -7.47 -3.41 5.00
CA LYS A 50 -8.72 -4.10 4.69
C LYS A 50 -9.77 -3.13 4.15
N ASP A 51 -9.98 -2.01 4.83
CA ASP A 51 -10.94 -0.98 4.41
C ASP A 51 -10.62 -0.50 2.98
N LEU A 52 -9.33 -0.27 2.67
CA LEU A 52 -8.89 0.11 1.33
C LEU A 52 -9.10 -1.01 0.30
N PHE A 53 -8.67 -2.23 0.61
CA PHE A 53 -8.83 -3.41 -0.25
C PHE A 53 -10.29 -3.59 -0.69
N ASP A 54 -11.23 -3.45 0.25
CA ASP A 54 -12.65 -3.59 -0.01
C ASP A 54 -13.21 -2.49 -0.95
N MET A 55 -12.58 -1.32 -1.01
CA MET A 55 -13.05 -0.15 -1.76
C MET A 55 -12.40 0.03 -3.15
N ILE A 56 -11.21 -0.52 -3.40
CA ILE A 56 -10.43 -0.17 -4.61
C ILE A 56 -10.82 -0.92 -5.90
N GLY A 57 -11.80 -1.82 -5.87
CA GLY A 57 -12.35 -2.46 -7.09
C GLY A 57 -12.34 -3.98 -7.03
N PRO A 58 -12.65 -4.67 -8.15
CA PRO A 58 -12.65 -6.13 -8.20
C PRO A 58 -11.23 -6.71 -8.16
N ASP A 59 -11.15 -8.03 -7.96
CA ASP A 59 -9.87 -8.74 -7.94
C ASP A 59 -9.19 -8.68 -9.31
N PHE A 60 -7.90 -8.31 -9.29
CA PHE A 60 -7.03 -8.29 -10.44
C PHE A 60 -6.53 -9.72 -10.74
N HIS A 61 -6.53 -10.08 -12.02
CA HIS A 61 -6.08 -11.38 -12.49
C HIS A 61 -5.09 -11.21 -13.66
N PRO A 62 -4.00 -12.02 -13.71
CA PRO A 62 -3.61 -13.00 -12.70
C PRO A 62 -3.13 -12.34 -11.39
N THR A 63 -3.27 -13.06 -10.27
CA THR A 63 -2.69 -12.66 -8.99
C THR A 63 -1.17 -12.86 -9.00
N CYS A 64 -0.50 -12.05 -8.19
CA CYS A 64 0.89 -12.10 -7.81
C CYS A 64 1.25 -13.44 -7.14
N SER A 65 0.34 -13.94 -6.31
CA SER A 65 0.48 -15.22 -5.59
C SER A 65 -0.15 -16.38 -6.38
N SER A 66 0.45 -17.56 -6.24
CA SER A 66 -0.11 -18.84 -6.72
C SER A 66 -0.88 -19.59 -5.62
N GLU A 67 -0.89 -19.09 -4.39
CA GLU A 67 -1.62 -19.70 -3.28
C GLU A 67 -3.13 -19.56 -3.46
N LYS A 68 -3.84 -20.67 -3.28
CA LYS A 68 -5.30 -20.69 -3.41
C LYS A 68 -5.95 -19.78 -2.36
N GLY A 69 -6.70 -18.80 -2.83
CA GLY A 69 -7.46 -17.87 -1.99
C GLY A 69 -6.78 -16.54 -1.76
N ASP A 70 -5.52 -16.39 -2.20
CA ASP A 70 -4.89 -15.07 -2.27
C ASP A 70 -5.57 -14.21 -3.33
N ARG A 71 -5.61 -12.90 -3.09
CA ARG A 71 -6.34 -11.96 -3.93
C ARG A 71 -5.57 -10.66 -4.01
N ASP A 72 -5.52 -10.09 -5.21
CA ASP A 72 -4.91 -8.78 -5.41
C ASP A 72 -5.92 -7.82 -6.00
N ARG A 73 -5.81 -6.55 -5.63
CA ARG A 73 -6.64 -5.47 -6.16
C ARG A 73 -5.77 -4.30 -6.46
N ARG A 74 -5.96 -3.70 -7.63
CA ARG A 74 -5.14 -2.60 -8.14
C ARG A 74 -6.01 -1.49 -8.67
N LYS A 75 -5.69 -0.25 -8.29
CA LYS A 75 -6.34 0.95 -8.81
C LYS A 75 -5.41 2.12 -8.71
N LYS A 76 -4.93 2.62 -9.85
CA LYS A 76 -4.14 3.86 -10.05
C LYS A 76 -3.39 4.34 -8.79
N GLY A 77 -2.12 3.95 -8.66
CA GLY A 77 -1.31 4.35 -7.51
C GLY A 77 -1.67 3.65 -6.20
N VAL A 78 -2.52 2.62 -6.25
CA VAL A 78 -2.80 1.72 -5.13
C VAL A 78 -2.73 0.27 -5.59
N GLU A 79 -2.04 -0.56 -4.82
CA GLU A 79 -2.03 -2.01 -4.93
C GLU A 79 -2.30 -2.62 -3.55
N CYS A 80 -3.25 -3.53 -3.45
CA CYS A 80 -3.54 -4.25 -2.22
C CYS A 80 -3.56 -5.75 -2.45
N THR A 81 -3.15 -6.48 -1.44
CA THR A 81 -3.16 -7.94 -1.42
C THR A 81 -3.88 -8.45 -0.18
N TYR A 82 -4.53 -9.60 -0.35
CA TYR A 82 -5.05 -10.44 0.71
C TYR A 82 -4.32 -11.77 0.64
N THR A 83 -3.63 -12.14 1.72
CA THR A 83 -2.98 -13.44 1.86
C THR A 83 -3.85 -14.36 2.72
N ALA A 84 -4.35 -15.46 2.16
CA ALA A 84 -5.25 -16.38 2.85
C ALA A 84 -4.56 -17.15 3.98
N LYS A 85 -3.28 -17.53 3.79
CA LYS A 85 -2.48 -18.28 4.77
C LYS A 85 -1.33 -17.44 5.27
N LEU A 86 -1.38 -17.06 6.55
CA LEU A 86 -0.29 -16.33 7.19
C LEU A 86 0.79 -17.31 7.66
N SER A 87 2.06 -16.95 7.40
CA SER A 87 3.22 -17.66 7.96
C SER A 87 3.42 -17.40 9.46
N ASP A 88 2.99 -16.23 9.93
CA ASP A 88 2.98 -15.84 11.35
C ASP A 88 1.60 -15.24 11.69
N PRO A 89 0.88 -15.76 12.70
CA PRO A 89 -0.44 -15.24 13.10
C PRO A 89 -0.42 -13.79 13.60
N LYS A 90 0.75 -13.22 13.90
CA LYS A 90 0.90 -11.79 14.25
C LYS A 90 0.85 -10.87 13.02
N ASN A 91 1.05 -11.43 11.82
CA ASN A 91 0.92 -10.68 10.57
C ASN A 91 -0.56 -10.40 10.25
N THR A 92 -0.79 -9.52 9.29
CA THR A 92 -2.14 -9.19 8.83
C THR A 92 -2.38 -9.80 7.47
N HIS A 93 -3.59 -10.31 7.26
CA HIS A 93 -4.00 -10.83 5.96
C HIS A 93 -4.01 -9.77 4.86
N TYR A 94 -4.28 -8.51 5.22
CA TYR A 94 -4.37 -7.41 4.26
C TYR A 94 -3.13 -6.54 4.32
N ARG A 95 -2.62 -6.19 3.13
CA ARG A 95 -1.56 -5.20 2.95
C ARG A 95 -1.86 -4.37 1.71
N CYS A 96 -1.63 -3.07 1.81
CA CYS A 96 -1.78 -2.15 0.70
C CYS A 96 -0.54 -1.27 0.54
N TRP A 97 -0.23 -0.91 -0.68
CA TRP A 97 0.80 0.04 -1.05
C TRP A 97 0.16 1.19 -1.82
N ILE A 98 0.45 2.40 -1.38
CA ILE A 98 0.11 3.63 -2.10
C ILE A 98 1.41 4.22 -2.61
N GLY A 99 1.49 4.45 -3.91
CA GLY A 99 2.68 4.92 -4.58
C GLY A 99 2.42 6.25 -5.28
N LEU A 100 3.32 7.21 -5.10
CA LEU A 100 3.24 8.53 -5.70
C LEU A 100 4.57 8.92 -6.31
N ASN A 101 4.55 9.22 -7.61
CA ASN A 101 5.71 9.79 -8.29
C ASN A 101 5.94 11.23 -7.80
N LEU A 102 7.06 11.47 -7.12
CA LEU A 102 7.37 12.77 -6.51
C LEU A 102 7.84 13.82 -7.52
N ARG A 103 7.90 13.48 -8.81
CA ARG A 103 8.16 14.44 -9.89
C ARG A 103 6.86 14.87 -10.57
N THR A 104 5.97 13.93 -10.87
CA THR A 104 4.75 14.21 -11.64
C THR A 104 3.50 14.37 -10.78
N GLY A 105 3.51 13.85 -9.54
CA GLY A 105 2.33 13.78 -8.69
C GLY A 105 1.33 12.68 -9.10
N GLU A 106 1.70 11.82 -10.04
CA GLU A 106 0.85 10.71 -10.48
C GLU A 106 1.00 9.49 -9.58
N GLY A 107 -0.07 8.71 -9.48
CA GLY A 107 -0.04 7.43 -8.77
C GLY A 107 0.90 6.43 -9.47
N ASP A 108 1.93 6.00 -8.75
CA ASP A 108 3.03 5.17 -9.26
C ASP A 108 3.43 4.17 -8.18
N VAL A 109 2.75 3.02 -8.14
CA VAL A 109 3.05 1.93 -7.20
C VAL A 109 4.05 0.99 -7.84
N ARG A 110 5.21 0.88 -7.22
CA ARG A 110 6.33 0.07 -7.70
C ARG A 110 6.69 -0.99 -6.68
N VAL A 111 5.76 -1.91 -6.44
CA VAL A 111 6.04 -3.13 -5.69
C VAL A 111 6.16 -4.29 -6.67
N SER A 112 7.14 -5.16 -6.44
CA SER A 112 7.28 -6.37 -7.24
C SER A 112 6.40 -7.49 -6.67
N CYS A 113 5.80 -8.22 -7.59
CA CYS A 113 5.60 -9.65 -7.49
C CYS A 113 6.93 -10.35 -7.79
#